data_AF-A0A3Q3BTF6-F1
#
_entry.id   AF-A0A3Q3BTF6-F1
#
_cell.length_a   1.000
_cell.length_b   1.000
_cell.length_c   1.000
_cell.angle_alpha   90.00
_cell.angle_beta   90.00
_cell.angle_gamma   90.00
#
_symmetry.space_group_name_H-M   'P 1'
#
loop_
_entity.id
_entity.type
_entity.pdbx_description
1 polymer ?
#
loop_
_entity_poly.entity_id
_entity_poly.type
_entity_poly.pdbx_seq_one_letter_code
_entity_poly.pdbx_strand_id
1 'polypeptide(L)'
;MAKQWHMVCLWIIWHFQTSNVTAFNLDTENVLQRNGDPGSLFGFSVAFHQQLLVGAPRAKHQNQVNVTGVVYKCDLTTTSKSCQPIEFDDKGFKGINNQWMGVRVTSQGPGKNVMVRNAFRF
;
A
#
# COMPACT_ATOMS: atom_id res chain seq x y z
N MET A 1 -16.61 -14.00 -51.03
CA MET A 1 -15.30 -13.43 -50.66
C MET A 1 -15.30 -12.73 -49.29
N ALA A 2 -16.27 -11.86 -48.95
CA ALA A 2 -16.29 -11.17 -47.65
C ALA A 2 -16.39 -12.08 -46.40
N LYS A 3 -17.17 -13.18 -46.47
CA LYS A 3 -17.32 -14.14 -45.35
C LYS A 3 -16.00 -14.81 -44.93
N GLN A 4 -15.12 -15.09 -45.88
CA GLN A 4 -13.81 -15.72 -45.62
C GLN A 4 -12.91 -14.77 -44.82
N TRP A 5 -12.89 -13.48 -45.20
CA TRP A 5 -12.12 -12.45 -44.50
C TRP A 5 -12.63 -12.21 -43.08
N HIS A 6 -13.95 -12.20 -42.87
CA HIS A 6 -14.52 -12.08 -41.53
C HIS A 6 -14.12 -13.25 -40.61
N MET A 7 -14.16 -14.48 -41.10
CA MET A 7 -13.75 -15.65 -40.31
C MET A 7 -12.25 -15.61 -39.95
N VAL A 8 -11.41 -15.17 -40.89
CA VAL A 8 -9.96 -14.98 -40.65
C VAL A 8 -9.69 -13.88 -39.62
N CYS A 9 -10.39 -12.74 -39.72
CA CYS A 9 -10.26 -11.67 -38.73
C CYS A 9 -10.71 -12.10 -37.32
N LEU A 10 -11.83 -12.83 -37.22
CA LEU A 10 -12.32 -13.36 -35.94
C LEU A 10 -11.34 -14.35 -35.32
N TRP A 11 -10.70 -15.20 -36.13
CA TRP A 11 -9.64 -16.11 -35.68
C TRP A 11 -8.40 -15.36 -35.15
N ILE A 12 -7.95 -14.31 -35.85
CA ILE A 12 -6.80 -13.51 -35.42
C ILE A 12 -7.10 -12.77 -34.11
N ILE A 13 -8.29 -12.19 -33.97
CA ILE A 13 -8.72 -11.49 -32.75
C ILE A 13 -8.81 -12.47 -31.58
N TRP A 14 -9.35 -13.68 -31.79
CA TRP A 14 -9.42 -14.71 -30.76
C TRP A 14 -8.03 -15.17 -30.28
N HIS A 15 -7.08 -15.34 -31.20
CA HIS A 15 -5.69 -15.69 -30.84
C HIS A 15 -4.94 -14.56 -30.12
N PHE A 16 -5.17 -13.30 -30.48
CA PHE A 16 -4.54 -12.17 -29.79
C PHE A 16 -5.11 -11.94 -28.39
N GLN A 17 -6.40 -12.27 -28.17
CA GLN A 17 -7.07 -12.10 -26.88
C GLN A 17 -6.64 -13.10 -25.79
N THR A 18 -5.94 -14.18 -26.14
CA THR A 18 -5.45 -15.17 -25.15
C THR A 18 -4.04 -14.88 -24.61
N SER A 19 -3.45 -13.75 -24.98
CA SER A 19 -2.09 -13.35 -24.55
C SER A 19 -2.12 -12.86 -23.10
N ASN A 20 -2.01 -13.78 -22.14
CA ASN A 20 -1.80 -13.40 -20.73
C ASN A 20 -0.36 -12.87 -20.57
N VAL A 21 -0.23 -11.55 -20.47
CA VAL A 21 1.05 -10.93 -20.09
C VAL A 21 1.23 -11.13 -18.60
N THR A 22 2.09 -12.08 -18.23
CA THR A 22 2.53 -12.26 -16.84
C THR A 22 3.74 -11.37 -16.56
N ALA A 23 3.84 -10.83 -15.34
CA ALA A 23 5.08 -10.23 -14.88
C ALA A 23 6.16 -11.32 -14.84
N PHE A 24 7.24 -11.15 -15.60
CA PHE A 24 8.27 -12.18 -15.78
C PHE A 24 9.53 -11.93 -14.93
N ASN A 25 9.70 -10.71 -14.43
CA ASN A 25 10.90 -10.26 -13.73
C ASN A 25 10.67 -9.88 -12.26
N LEU A 26 9.54 -10.29 -11.67
CA LEU A 26 9.30 -10.17 -10.24
C LEU A 26 9.62 -11.51 -9.57
N ASP A 27 10.51 -11.50 -8.58
CA ASP A 27 10.82 -12.68 -7.78
C ASP A 27 9.69 -12.93 -6.77
N THR A 28 9.03 -14.08 -6.90
CA THR A 28 7.95 -14.52 -6.01
C THR A 28 8.42 -15.52 -4.94
N GLU A 29 9.67 -15.99 -5.02
CA GLU A 29 10.25 -16.95 -4.07
C GLU A 29 10.97 -16.21 -2.93
N ASN A 30 11.79 -15.21 -3.26
CA ASN A 30 12.58 -14.45 -2.28
C ASN A 30 11.91 -13.12 -1.90
N VAL A 31 10.73 -13.20 -1.27
CA VAL A 31 9.93 -12.02 -0.92
C VAL A 31 10.25 -11.46 0.47
N LEU A 32 10.30 -10.13 0.57
CA LEU A 32 10.34 -9.44 1.86
C LEU A 32 8.91 -9.21 2.38
N GLN A 33 8.47 -10.07 3.30
CA GLN A 33 7.16 -9.96 3.92
C GLN A 33 7.19 -9.05 5.17
N ARG A 34 6.25 -8.10 5.24
CA ARG A 34 6.03 -7.25 6.41
C ARG A 34 4.64 -7.49 6.99
N ASN A 35 4.56 -7.61 8.30
CA ASN A 35 3.32 -7.87 9.02
C ASN A 35 3.05 -6.72 9.98
N GLY A 36 1.78 -6.31 10.05
CA GLY A 36 1.28 -5.43 11.10
C GLY A 36 0.32 -6.15 12.04
N ASP A 37 -0.25 -5.40 12.97
CA ASP A 37 -1.13 -5.95 13.99
C ASP A 37 -2.44 -6.49 13.39
N PRO A 38 -2.98 -7.64 13.86
CA PRO A 38 -4.26 -8.15 13.41
C PRO A 38 -5.39 -7.13 13.54
N GLY A 39 -6.22 -6.99 12.49
CA GLY A 39 -7.36 -6.07 12.48
C GLY A 39 -7.02 -4.58 12.28
N SER A 40 -5.72 -4.22 12.23
CA SER A 40 -5.26 -2.83 12.04
C SER A 40 -5.45 -2.28 10.62
N LEU A 41 -5.76 -3.14 9.66
CA LEU A 41 -5.71 -2.86 8.22
C LEU A 41 -4.31 -2.42 7.75
N PHE A 42 -3.25 -2.99 8.34
CA PHE A 42 -1.89 -2.81 7.84
C PHE A 42 -1.80 -3.17 6.35
N GLY A 43 -1.22 -2.28 5.56
CA GLY A 43 -1.16 -2.42 4.10
C GLY A 43 -2.27 -1.69 3.36
N PHE A 44 -3.16 -0.98 4.06
CA PHE A 44 -4.24 -0.21 3.43
C PHE A 44 -3.72 0.83 2.44
N SER A 45 -2.57 1.45 2.75
CA SER A 45 -1.82 2.27 1.80
C SER A 45 -0.32 2.02 1.93
N VAL A 46 0.42 2.19 0.83
CA VAL A 46 1.87 1.99 0.78
C VAL A 46 2.55 3.10 -0.01
N ALA A 47 3.75 3.50 0.42
CA ALA A 47 4.59 4.46 -0.30
C ALA A 47 6.07 4.18 -0.06
N PHE A 48 6.93 4.56 -1.03
CA PHE A 48 8.37 4.42 -0.92
C PHE A 48 9.04 5.76 -0.61
N HIS A 49 9.86 5.83 0.45
CA HIS A 49 10.51 7.06 0.93
C HIS A 49 11.87 6.76 1.58
N GLN A 50 12.79 6.15 0.82
CA GLN A 50 14.00 5.42 1.28
C GLN A 50 13.70 4.09 1.97
N GLN A 51 12.68 4.09 2.82
CA GLN A 51 12.08 2.92 3.45
C GLN A 51 10.66 2.70 2.92
N LEU A 52 10.11 1.51 3.17
CA LEU A 52 8.71 1.24 2.87
C LEU A 52 7.84 1.86 3.97
N LEU A 53 6.89 2.69 3.58
CA LEU A 53 5.88 3.27 4.45
C LEU A 53 4.57 2.51 4.27
N VAL A 54 3.92 2.17 5.38
CA VAL A 54 2.68 1.38 5.36
C VAL A 54 1.64 2.01 6.28
N GLY A 55 0.48 2.37 5.73
CA GLY A 55 -0.67 2.85 6.48
C GLY A 55 -1.49 1.71 7.08
N ALA A 56 -1.96 1.90 8.30
CA ALA A 56 -2.83 0.99 9.04
C ALA A 56 -3.93 1.79 9.78
N PRO A 57 -5.03 2.14 9.11
CA PRO A 57 -6.03 3.07 9.64
C PRO A 57 -6.81 2.62 10.87
N ARG A 58 -6.71 1.34 11.24
CA ARG A 58 -7.31 0.80 12.48
C ARG A 58 -6.28 0.38 13.52
N ALA A 59 -5.01 0.73 13.32
CA ALA A 59 -3.98 0.56 14.34
C ALA A 59 -4.14 1.60 15.47
N LYS A 60 -3.55 1.27 16.63
CA LYS A 60 -3.43 2.14 17.80
C LYS A 60 -1.96 2.25 18.20
N HIS A 61 -1.53 3.41 18.72
CA HIS A 61 -0.20 3.52 19.33
C HIS A 61 -0.18 2.80 20.68
N GLN A 62 1.01 2.32 21.09
CA GLN A 62 1.18 1.40 22.22
C GLN A 62 0.76 1.97 23.58
N ASN A 63 0.55 3.30 23.68
CA ASN A 63 0.08 4.00 24.88
C ASN A 63 -1.19 4.83 24.64
N GLN A 64 -1.93 4.57 23.56
CA GLN A 64 -3.16 5.29 23.24
C GLN A 64 -4.40 4.38 23.40
N VAL A 65 -5.44 4.92 24.04
CA VAL A 65 -6.75 4.26 24.14
C VAL A 65 -7.52 4.37 22.82
N ASN A 66 -7.33 5.47 22.09
CA ASN A 66 -8.04 5.75 20.85
C ASN A 66 -7.41 5.03 19.65
N VAL A 67 -8.26 4.48 18.79
CA VAL A 67 -7.87 3.93 17.49
C VAL A 67 -7.79 5.07 16.49
N THR A 68 -6.63 5.70 16.40
CA THR A 68 -6.41 6.89 15.56
C THR A 68 -5.97 6.54 14.14
N GLY A 69 -5.42 5.34 13.94
CA GLY A 69 -4.69 4.95 12.74
C GLY A 69 -3.20 5.29 12.85
N VAL A 70 -2.36 4.43 12.30
CA VAL A 70 -0.89 4.50 12.41
C VAL A 70 -0.27 4.38 11.01
N VAL A 71 0.87 5.05 10.80
CA VAL A 71 1.74 4.78 9.66
C VAL A 71 3.03 4.17 10.18
N TYR A 72 3.44 3.05 9.60
CA TYR A 72 4.67 2.36 9.95
C TYR A 72 5.78 2.63 8.94
N LYS A 73 7.02 2.69 9.40
CA LYS A 73 8.24 2.60 8.59
C LYS A 73 8.83 1.20 8.69
N CYS A 74 9.07 0.58 7.55
CA CYS A 74 9.63 -0.75 7.41
C CYS A 74 11.00 -0.66 6.73
N ASP A 75 12.06 -1.08 7.45
CA ASP A 75 13.42 -1.11 6.91
C ASP A 75 13.62 -2.35 6.03
N LEU A 76 13.90 -2.12 4.75
CA LEU A 76 14.08 -3.17 3.74
C LEU A 76 15.44 -3.87 3.79
N THR A 77 16.41 -3.33 4.54
CA THR A 77 17.75 -3.93 4.68
C THR A 77 17.74 -5.11 5.67
N THR A 78 16.74 -5.17 6.54
CA THR A 78 16.62 -6.19 7.59
C THR A 78 15.65 -7.29 7.18
N THR A 79 15.93 -8.53 7.60
CA THR A 79 15.01 -9.67 7.47
C THR A 79 13.87 -9.65 8.49
N SER A 80 13.87 -8.66 9.39
CA SER A 80 12.81 -8.47 10.39
C SER A 80 11.46 -8.25 9.71
N LYS A 81 10.43 -8.97 10.13
CA LYS A 81 9.06 -8.76 9.61
C LYS A 81 8.36 -7.56 10.25
N SER A 82 8.93 -7.03 11.33
CA SER A 82 8.35 -5.95 12.13
C SER A 82 8.64 -4.58 11.51
N CYS A 83 7.69 -3.67 11.66
CA CYS A 83 7.80 -2.28 11.24
C CYS A 83 7.56 -1.36 12.43
N GLN A 84 8.22 -0.21 12.45
CA GLN A 84 8.14 0.73 13.56
C GLN A 84 7.09 1.80 13.26
N PRO A 85 6.20 2.16 14.21
CA PRO A 85 5.26 3.26 14.02
C PRO A 85 6.03 4.59 13.88
N ILE A 86 5.49 5.49 13.06
CA ILE A 86 5.97 6.87 12.94
C ILE A 86 5.24 7.72 13.96
N GLU A 87 5.99 8.52 14.71
CA GLU A 87 5.44 9.54 15.58
C GLU A 87 5.24 10.82 14.75
N PHE A 88 4.01 11.34 14.76
CA PHE A 88 3.69 12.62 14.14
C PHE A 88 3.73 13.71 15.21
N ASP A 89 4.31 14.87 14.89
CA ASP A 89 4.27 16.02 15.80
C ASP A 89 2.82 16.42 16.11
N ASP A 90 2.52 16.62 17.40
CA ASP A 90 1.18 16.87 17.93
C ASP A 90 0.49 18.14 17.42
N LYS A 91 1.19 19.01 16.69
CA LYS A 91 0.70 20.35 16.29
C LYS A 91 -0.51 20.31 15.35
N GLY A 92 -0.81 19.18 14.71
CA GLY A 92 -2.00 18.98 13.88
C GLY A 92 -2.78 17.69 14.17
N PHE A 93 -2.28 16.84 15.05
CA PHE A 93 -2.87 15.54 15.36
C PHE A 93 -3.73 15.64 16.62
N LYS A 94 -5.06 15.69 16.45
CA LYS A 94 -5.99 15.80 17.57
C LYS A 94 -6.25 14.48 18.32
N GLY A 95 -5.54 13.39 18.00
CA GLY A 95 -5.74 12.08 18.63
C GLY A 95 -7.17 11.56 18.55
N ILE A 96 -7.91 11.94 17.50
CA ILE A 96 -9.35 11.66 17.38
C ILE A 96 -9.54 10.17 17.12
N ASN A 97 -10.39 9.54 17.93
CA ASN A 97 -10.74 8.14 17.76
C ASN A 97 -11.45 7.92 16.42
N ASN A 98 -11.12 6.83 15.73
CA ASN A 98 -11.64 6.46 14.42
C ASN A 98 -11.52 7.57 13.35
N GLN A 99 -10.42 8.32 13.35
CA GLN A 99 -10.12 9.26 12.28
C GLN A 99 -9.46 8.59 11.05
N TRP A 100 -9.06 7.31 11.16
CA TRP A 100 -8.48 6.55 10.03
C TRP A 100 -7.21 7.20 9.43
N MET A 101 -6.23 7.54 10.26
CA MET A 101 -4.93 8.01 9.76
C MET A 101 -4.20 6.93 8.96
N GLY A 102 -3.53 7.31 7.88
CA GLY A 102 -2.82 6.36 7.02
C GLY A 102 -3.72 5.67 5.99
N VAL A 103 -4.95 6.16 5.78
CA VAL A 103 -5.78 5.79 4.61
C VAL A 103 -5.07 6.12 3.31
N ARG A 104 -4.29 7.21 3.29
CA ARG A 104 -3.43 7.56 2.18
C ARG A 104 -2.08 8.05 2.68
N VAL A 105 -1.03 7.43 2.20
CA VAL A 105 0.36 7.84 2.40
C VAL A 105 0.95 8.17 1.04
N THR A 106 1.59 9.33 0.91
CA THR A 106 2.23 9.78 -0.32
C THR A 106 3.62 10.32 -0.02
N SER A 107 4.58 9.99 -0.86
CA SER A 107 5.99 10.36 -0.69
C SER A 107 6.43 11.25 -1.85
N GLN A 108 7.20 12.29 -1.56
CA GLN A 108 7.86 13.11 -2.59
C GLN A 108 9.24 12.56 -3.00
N GLY A 109 9.65 11.41 -2.44
CA GLY A 109 10.94 10.78 -2.66
C GLY A 109 11.97 11.04 -1.55
N PRO A 110 13.13 10.36 -1.59
CA PRO A 110 14.18 10.44 -0.58
C PRO A 110 14.57 11.87 -0.17
N GLY A 111 14.67 12.13 1.14
CA GLY A 111 15.08 13.43 1.69
C GLY A 111 14.03 14.55 1.55
N LYS A 112 12.83 14.25 1.05
CA LYS A 112 11.72 15.20 0.93
C LYS A 112 10.62 14.90 1.95
N ASN A 113 9.45 15.51 1.77
CA ASN A 113 8.34 15.34 2.69
C ASN A 113 7.49 14.10 2.35
N VAL A 114 6.82 13.58 3.38
CA VAL A 114 5.75 12.58 3.29
C VAL A 114 4.45 13.23 3.71
N MET A 115 3.40 13.05 2.92
CA MET A 115 2.05 13.51 3.27
C MET A 115 1.18 12.32 3.64
N VAL A 116 0.55 12.41 4.81
CA VAL A 116 -0.37 11.42 5.37
C VAL A 116 -1.73 12.05 5.54
N ARG A 117 -2.80 11.34 5.14
CA ARG A 117 -4.18 11.80 5.31
C ARG A 117 -4.98 10.86 6.21
N ASN A 118 -5.90 11.44 6.96
CA ASN A 118 -7.04 10.75 7.55
C ASN A 118 -8.17 10.61 6.53
N ALA A 119 -9.14 9.74 6.83
CA ALA A 119 -10.47 9.86 6.24
C ALA A 119 -11.31 10.71 7.18
N PHE A 120 -11.67 11.92 6.74
CA PHE A 120 -12.69 12.68 7.45
C PHE A 120 -14.00 11.89 7.40
N ARG A 121 -14.47 11.48 8.57
CA ARG A 121 -15.82 10.99 8.74
C ARG A 121 -16.74 12.20 8.57
N PHE A 122 -17.51 12.25 7.49
CA PHE A 122 -18.63 13.16 7.37
C PHE A 122 -19.66 12.87 8.45
#